data_AF-A0AAE2XTA4-F1
#
_entry.id   AF-A0AAE2XTA4-F1
#
_cell.length_a   1.000
_cell.length_b   1.000
_cell.length_c   1.000
_cell.angle_alpha   90.00
_cell.angle_beta   90.00
_cell.angle_gamma   90.00
#
_symmetry.space_group_name_H-M   'P 1'
#
loop_
_entity.id
_entity.type
_entity.pdbx_description
1 polymer ?
#
loop_
_entity_poly.entity_id
_entity_poly.type
_entity_poly.pdbx_seq_one_letter_code
_entity_poly.pdbx_strand_id
1 'polypeptide(L)'
;MDYEERRVTVRSREEFERALHSIELLYVEGVRSIRIEMEEPLTSTDLERINEVLRRLPGFEISFCTPRNIVLQDVMDSTPEDIFKLIYEATRGLFDKVLEAVENEDAVMAEAIEDAHENVHRYAQRFRRQISQSPKKTKALFERAGYVSLLERVADYLAHTAHAVARRGLSGGVKIEVVRVMRMVKELFESAMEAYRRRERGKTDAILRAEDFLQKEIKRLMEKAMNIPDRLAKLSAEATLIHMHEILRGVHQVVIDLLKSE
;
A
#
# COMPACT_ATOMS: atom_id res chain seq x y z
N MET A 1 -13.31 -23.13 18.45
CA MET A 1 -13.65 -21.70 18.46
C MET A 1 -14.84 -21.55 17.54
N ASP A 2 -16.02 -21.25 18.08
CA ASP A 2 -17.18 -20.94 17.24
C ASP A 2 -16.87 -19.68 16.45
N TYR A 3 -16.81 -19.81 15.13
CA TYR A 3 -16.68 -18.67 14.24
C TYR A 3 -18.04 -17.98 14.24
N GLU A 4 -18.09 -16.71 14.67
CA GLU A 4 -19.33 -15.92 14.59
C GLU A 4 -19.64 -15.66 13.11
N GLU A 5 -20.49 -16.52 12.52
CA GLU A 5 -20.99 -16.35 11.16
C GLU A 5 -22.01 -15.20 11.14
N ARG A 6 -21.76 -14.19 10.29
CA ARG A 6 -22.72 -13.10 10.06
C ARG A 6 -23.58 -13.41 8.84
N ARG A 7 -24.86 -13.04 8.90
CA ARG A 7 -25.80 -13.25 7.79
C ARG A 7 -26.14 -11.94 7.10
N VAL A 8 -26.20 -11.97 5.78
CA VAL A 8 -26.65 -10.89 4.90
C VAL A 8 -27.77 -11.46 4.03
N THR A 9 -28.99 -10.94 4.17
CA THR A 9 -30.14 -11.37 3.37
C THR A 9 -30.39 -10.41 2.23
N VAL A 10 -30.55 -10.94 1.01
CA VAL A 10 -30.86 -10.22 -0.22
C VAL A 10 -32.26 -10.60 -0.67
N ARG A 11 -33.21 -9.66 -0.58
CA ARG A 11 -34.61 -9.92 -0.94
C ARG A 11 -34.91 -9.63 -2.41
N SER A 12 -34.13 -8.73 -3.03
CA SER A 12 -34.25 -8.38 -4.44
C SER A 12 -32.88 -8.10 -5.06
N ARG A 13 -32.79 -8.14 -6.40
CA ARG A 13 -31.53 -7.79 -7.10
C ARG A 13 -31.09 -6.35 -6.87
N GLU A 14 -32.02 -5.44 -6.63
CA GLU A 14 -31.71 -4.04 -6.28
C GLU A 14 -31.00 -3.93 -4.92
N GLU A 15 -31.23 -4.89 -4.02
CA GLU A 15 -30.52 -4.99 -2.74
C GLU A 15 -29.13 -5.61 -2.85
N PHE A 16 -28.80 -6.23 -3.99
CA PHE A 16 -27.55 -6.93 -4.16
C PHE A 16 -26.34 -5.99 -4.02
N GLU A 17 -26.41 -4.75 -4.55
CA GLU A 17 -25.37 -3.74 -4.32
C GLU A 17 -25.10 -3.47 -2.84
N ARG A 18 -26.18 -3.33 -2.06
CA ARG A 18 -26.08 -3.06 -0.63
C ARG A 18 -25.47 -4.25 0.10
N ALA A 19 -25.77 -5.46 -0.35
CA ALA A 19 -25.14 -6.68 0.17
C ALA A 19 -23.65 -6.74 -0.16
N LEU A 20 -23.23 -6.40 -1.39
CA LEU A 20 -21.82 -6.33 -1.76
C LEU A 20 -21.05 -5.35 -0.87
N HIS A 21 -21.62 -4.17 -0.61
CA HIS A 21 -21.03 -3.20 0.31
C HIS A 21 -21.00 -3.72 1.76
N SER A 22 -22.04 -4.44 2.19
CA SER A 22 -22.09 -5.04 3.54
C SER A 22 -20.99 -6.08 3.73
N ILE A 23 -20.64 -6.85 2.69
CA ILE A 23 -19.52 -7.81 2.75
C ILE A 23 -18.20 -7.09 3.05
N GLU A 24 -17.93 -5.97 2.38
CA GLU A 24 -16.71 -5.18 2.61
C GLU A 24 -16.64 -4.63 4.03
N LEU A 25 -17.76 -4.09 4.53
CA LEU A 25 -17.85 -3.58 5.91
C LEU A 25 -17.60 -4.69 6.94
N LEU A 26 -18.31 -5.82 6.82
CA LEU A 26 -18.15 -6.98 7.70
C LEU A 26 -16.72 -7.54 7.64
N TYR A 27 -16.09 -7.52 6.46
CA TYR A 27 -14.68 -7.90 6.32
C TYR A 27 -13.79 -6.99 7.17
N VAL A 28 -13.91 -5.67 7.06
CA VAL A 28 -13.11 -4.69 7.83
C VAL A 28 -13.36 -4.83 9.34
N GLU A 29 -14.60 -5.11 9.75
CA GLU A 29 -14.96 -5.37 11.14
C GLU A 29 -14.31 -6.63 11.73
N GLY A 30 -13.72 -7.48 10.89
CA GLY A 30 -13.05 -8.69 11.33
C GLY A 30 -13.94 -9.92 11.36
N VAL A 31 -15.07 -9.91 10.64
CA VAL A 31 -15.90 -11.12 10.49
C VAL A 31 -15.10 -12.18 9.72
N ARG A 32 -15.18 -13.44 10.15
CA ARG A 32 -14.43 -14.57 9.54
C ARG A 32 -15.29 -15.45 8.63
N SER A 33 -16.61 -15.41 8.77
CA SER A 33 -17.55 -16.13 7.93
C SER A 33 -18.78 -15.24 7.66
N ILE A 34 -19.13 -15.06 6.40
CA ILE A 34 -20.32 -14.31 5.97
C ILE A 34 -21.18 -15.23 5.12
N ARG A 35 -22.42 -15.45 5.55
CA ARG A 35 -23.45 -16.14 4.78
C ARG A 35 -24.33 -15.12 4.07
N ILE A 36 -24.39 -15.21 2.75
CA ILE A 36 -25.29 -14.43 1.91
C ILE A 36 -26.46 -15.34 1.56
N GLU A 37 -27.67 -14.94 1.95
CA GLU A 37 -28.91 -15.66 1.67
C GLU A 37 -29.73 -14.87 0.67
N MET A 38 -30.07 -15.49 -0.46
CA MET A 38 -30.84 -14.84 -1.53
C MET A 38 -32.25 -15.42 -1.62
N GLU A 39 -33.26 -14.56 -1.70
CA GLU A 39 -34.63 -14.99 -1.99
C GLU A 39 -34.79 -15.46 -3.45
N GLU A 40 -34.15 -14.76 -4.38
CA GLU A 40 -34.02 -15.17 -5.79
C GLU A 40 -32.79 -16.05 -6.02
N PRO A 41 -32.83 -17.00 -6.97
CA PRO A 41 -31.64 -17.75 -7.34
C PRO A 41 -30.50 -16.86 -7.89
N LEU A 42 -29.27 -17.13 -7.44
CA LEU A 42 -28.04 -16.52 -7.93
C LEU A 42 -27.84 -16.76 -9.41
N THR A 43 -27.45 -15.71 -10.11
CA THR A 43 -27.03 -15.77 -11.52
C THR A 43 -25.51 -15.84 -11.64
N SER A 44 -25.00 -16.13 -12.84
CA SER A 44 -23.57 -16.04 -13.14
C SER A 44 -23.03 -14.63 -12.93
N THR A 45 -23.80 -13.61 -13.29
CA THR A 45 -23.43 -12.20 -13.09
C THR A 45 -23.31 -11.86 -11.60
N ASP A 46 -24.19 -12.39 -10.75
CA ASP A 46 -24.07 -12.17 -9.29
C ASP A 46 -22.76 -12.77 -8.74
N LEU A 47 -22.39 -13.96 -9.22
CA LEU A 47 -21.13 -14.61 -8.85
C LEU A 47 -19.90 -13.87 -9.37
N GLU A 48 -19.94 -13.35 -10.60
CA GLU A 48 -18.85 -12.51 -11.15
C GLU A 48 -18.61 -11.29 -10.27
N ARG A 49 -19.68 -10.62 -9.84
CA ARG A 49 -19.60 -9.43 -9.00
C ARG A 49 -19.14 -9.72 -7.59
N ILE A 50 -19.54 -10.86 -7.02
CA ILE A 50 -18.97 -11.33 -5.74
C ILE A 50 -17.48 -11.59 -5.90
N ASN A 51 -17.05 -12.25 -6.99
CA ASN A 51 -15.63 -12.48 -7.24
C ASN A 51 -14.84 -11.17 -7.41
N GLU A 52 -15.41 -10.14 -8.04
CA GLU A 52 -14.81 -8.80 -8.11
C GLU A 52 -14.62 -8.17 -6.72
N VAL A 53 -15.61 -8.30 -5.84
CA VAL A 53 -15.47 -7.89 -4.43
C VAL A 53 -14.34 -8.69 -3.76
N LEU A 54 -14.35 -10.02 -3.89
CA LEU A 54 -13.36 -10.89 -3.24
C LEU A 54 -11.92 -10.62 -3.68
N ARG A 55 -11.69 -10.19 -4.93
CA ARG A 55 -10.36 -9.76 -5.38
C ARG A 55 -9.77 -8.65 -4.51
N ARG A 56 -10.61 -7.81 -3.89
CA ARG A 56 -10.22 -6.72 -2.99
C ARG A 56 -10.12 -7.15 -1.52
N LEU A 57 -10.62 -8.33 -1.16
CA LEU A 57 -10.71 -8.84 0.21
C LEU A 57 -9.76 -10.03 0.43
N PRO A 58 -8.45 -9.79 0.63
CA PRO A 58 -7.46 -10.86 0.69
C PRO A 58 -7.74 -11.88 1.81
N GLY A 59 -7.73 -13.15 1.40
CA GLY A 59 -7.96 -14.30 2.26
C GLY A 59 -9.42 -14.73 2.42
N PHE A 60 -10.38 -14.00 1.85
CA PHE A 60 -11.75 -14.49 1.73
C PHE A 60 -11.92 -15.33 0.46
N GLU A 61 -12.55 -16.49 0.60
CA GLU A 61 -12.92 -17.38 -0.50
C GLU A 61 -14.37 -17.83 -0.37
N ILE A 62 -14.98 -18.22 -1.49
CA ILE A 62 -16.28 -18.89 -1.50
C ILE A 62 -16.08 -20.33 -1.00
N SER A 63 -16.46 -20.62 0.24
CA SER A 63 -16.35 -21.97 0.80
C SER A 63 -17.55 -22.86 0.50
N PHE A 64 -18.71 -22.25 0.21
CA PHE A 64 -19.93 -22.96 -0.15
C PHE A 64 -20.82 -22.12 -1.06
N CYS A 65 -21.41 -22.73 -2.08
CA CYS A 65 -22.32 -22.07 -3.01
C CYS A 65 -23.47 -23.00 -3.41
N THR A 66 -24.69 -22.49 -3.31
CA THR A 66 -25.95 -23.10 -3.79
C THR A 66 -26.74 -22.04 -4.54
N PRO A 67 -27.83 -22.39 -5.25
CA PRO A 67 -28.62 -21.39 -5.96
C PRO A 67 -29.13 -20.23 -5.08
N ARG A 68 -29.24 -20.39 -3.76
CA ARG A 68 -29.77 -19.34 -2.88
C ARG A 68 -28.85 -18.95 -1.72
N ASN A 69 -27.67 -19.56 -1.63
CA ASN A 69 -26.76 -19.29 -0.51
C ASN A 69 -25.32 -19.29 -0.98
N ILE A 70 -24.55 -18.31 -0.50
CA ILE A 70 -23.09 -18.26 -0.61
C ILE A 70 -22.53 -18.11 0.79
N VAL A 71 -21.46 -18.85 1.09
CA VAL A 71 -20.67 -18.65 2.31
C VAL A 71 -19.28 -18.18 1.89
N LEU A 72 -18.92 -16.99 2.37
CA LEU A 72 -17.58 -16.42 2.25
C LEU A 72 -16.82 -16.70 3.54
N GLN A 73 -15.62 -17.26 3.44
CA GLN A 73 -14.84 -17.66 4.59
C GLN A 73 -13.40 -17.17 4.49
N ASP A 74 -12.87 -16.71 5.62
CA ASP A 74 -11.46 -16.38 5.77
C ASP A 74 -10.62 -17.65 5.88
N VAL A 75 -9.88 -17.97 4.82
CA VAL A 75 -9.02 -19.15 4.74
C VAL A 75 -7.53 -18.82 5.00
N MET A 76 -7.18 -17.54 5.06
CA MET A 76 -5.78 -17.12 5.23
C MET A 76 -5.36 -17.21 6.70
N ASP A 77 -4.47 -18.15 6.99
CA ASP A 77 -3.79 -18.29 8.28
C ASP A 77 -2.44 -17.56 8.22
N SER A 78 -2.44 -16.29 8.60
CA SER A 78 -1.23 -15.45 8.63
C SER A 78 -1.25 -14.57 9.86
N THR A 79 -0.11 -14.37 10.50
CA THR A 79 -0.03 -13.46 11.64
C THR A 79 0.07 -12.01 11.17
N PRO A 80 -0.23 -11.02 12.03
CA PRO A 80 -0.01 -9.61 11.69
C PRO A 80 1.44 -9.33 11.28
N GLU A 81 2.41 -10.04 11.87
CA GLU A 81 3.82 -9.92 11.50
C GLU A 81 4.10 -10.36 10.06
N ASP A 82 3.49 -11.45 9.62
CA ASP A 82 3.68 -11.96 8.26
C ASP A 82 3.09 -11.00 7.24
N ILE A 83 1.90 -10.47 7.50
CA ILE A 83 1.27 -9.46 6.64
C ILE A 83 2.08 -8.17 6.63
N PHE A 84 2.61 -7.73 7.78
CA PHE A 84 3.48 -6.56 7.82
C PHE A 84 4.72 -6.72 6.92
N LYS A 85 5.36 -7.89 6.95
CA LYS A 85 6.49 -8.21 6.06
C LYS A 85 6.08 -8.20 4.59
N LEU A 86 4.93 -8.78 4.26
CA LEU A 86 4.40 -8.77 2.89
C LEU A 86 4.15 -7.35 2.38
N ILE A 87 3.57 -6.47 3.20
CA ILE A 87 3.37 -5.05 2.85
C ILE A 87 4.72 -4.40 2.57
N TYR A 88 5.70 -4.57 3.46
CA TYR A 88 7.03 -4.00 3.30
C TYR A 88 7.72 -4.49 2.01
N GLU A 89 7.70 -5.79 1.74
CA GLU A 89 8.29 -6.38 0.54
C GLU A 89 7.58 -5.91 -0.73
N ALA A 90 6.25 -5.80 -0.71
CA ALA A 90 5.45 -5.26 -1.80
C ALA A 90 5.78 -3.78 -2.07
N THR A 91 5.89 -2.95 -1.03
CA THR A 91 6.29 -1.53 -1.16
C THR A 91 7.71 -1.41 -1.72
N ARG A 92 8.64 -2.28 -1.30
CA ARG A 92 10.01 -2.29 -1.84
C ARG A 92 10.02 -2.66 -3.32
N GLY A 93 9.28 -3.71 -3.71
CA GLY A 93 9.15 -4.13 -5.11
C GLY A 93 8.47 -3.07 -5.97
N LEU A 94 7.49 -2.34 -5.44
CA LEU A 94 6.89 -1.19 -6.10
C LEU A 94 7.93 -0.09 -6.35
N PHE A 95 8.79 0.20 -5.37
CA PHE A 95 9.88 1.17 -5.53
C PHE A 95 10.81 0.79 -6.68
N ASP A 96 11.20 -0.49 -6.77
CA ASP A 96 12.04 -1.01 -7.86
C ASP A 96 11.36 -0.84 -9.23
N LYS A 97 10.07 -1.20 -9.35
CA LYS A 97 9.30 -1.01 -10.59
C LYS A 97 9.21 0.44 -11.02
N VAL A 98 8.98 1.36 -10.07
CA VAL A 98 8.91 2.80 -10.38
C VAL A 98 10.27 3.32 -10.82
N LEU A 99 11.36 2.93 -10.15
CA LEU A 99 12.72 3.28 -10.60
C LEU A 99 12.98 2.80 -12.02
N GLU A 100 12.67 1.55 -12.33
CA GLU A 100 12.83 0.98 -13.67
C GLU A 100 12.02 1.74 -14.72
N ALA A 101 10.74 2.05 -14.43
CA ALA A 101 9.89 2.82 -15.34
C ALA A 101 10.44 4.23 -15.60
N VAL A 102 10.98 4.89 -14.57
CA VAL A 102 11.60 6.22 -14.72
C VAL A 102 12.90 6.15 -15.52
N GLU A 103 13.72 5.14 -15.28
CA GLU A 103 15.00 4.93 -15.97
C GLU A 103 14.81 4.60 -17.45
N ASN A 104 13.83 3.76 -17.77
CA ASN A 104 13.59 3.26 -19.13
C ASN A 104 12.59 4.11 -19.92
N GLU A 105 11.95 5.13 -19.31
CA GLU A 105 10.84 5.89 -19.93
C GLU A 105 9.69 4.98 -20.40
N ASP A 106 9.51 3.85 -19.71
CA ASP A 106 8.57 2.82 -20.12
C ASP A 106 7.16 3.12 -19.60
N ALA A 107 6.34 3.71 -20.46
CA ALA A 107 4.94 3.98 -20.18
C ALA A 107 4.09 2.70 -20.06
N VAL A 108 4.54 1.56 -20.59
CA VAL A 108 3.83 0.27 -20.53
C VAL A 108 3.89 -0.32 -19.12
N MET A 109 4.84 0.12 -18.28
CA MET A 109 4.93 -0.31 -16.88
C MET A 109 3.83 0.26 -15.96
N ALA A 110 2.99 1.19 -16.44
CA ALA A 110 1.97 1.84 -15.61
C ALA A 110 0.95 0.86 -15.01
N GLU A 111 0.42 -0.07 -15.79
CA GLU A 111 -0.53 -1.09 -15.30
C GLU A 111 0.13 -2.00 -14.25
N ALA A 112 1.38 -2.43 -14.50
CA ALA A 112 2.12 -3.28 -13.58
C ALA A 112 2.50 -2.57 -12.26
N ILE A 113 2.56 -1.24 -12.26
CA ILE A 113 2.76 -0.38 -11.10
C ILE A 113 1.45 -0.20 -10.33
N GLU A 114 0.33 0.02 -11.04
CA GLU A 114 -1.01 0.12 -10.45
C GLU A 114 -1.40 -1.18 -9.74
N ASP A 115 -1.18 -2.33 -10.36
CA ASP A 115 -1.38 -3.65 -9.74
C ASP A 115 -0.51 -3.84 -8.49
N ALA A 116 0.74 -3.38 -8.53
CA ALA A 116 1.65 -3.49 -7.40
C ALA A 116 1.23 -2.55 -6.24
N HIS A 117 0.74 -1.35 -6.56
CA HIS A 117 0.18 -0.40 -5.59
C HIS A 117 -1.09 -0.94 -4.94
N GLU A 118 -2.03 -1.47 -5.72
CA GLU A 118 -3.27 -2.06 -5.21
C GLU A 118 -2.99 -3.25 -4.27
N ASN A 119 -1.96 -4.05 -4.57
CA ASN A 119 -1.54 -5.14 -3.68
C ASN A 119 -1.07 -4.63 -2.31
N VAL A 120 -0.31 -3.52 -2.25
CA VAL A 120 0.08 -2.89 -0.97
C VAL A 120 -1.17 -2.49 -0.20
N HIS A 121 -2.15 -1.86 -0.86
CA HIS A 121 -3.40 -1.43 -0.23
C HIS A 121 -4.21 -2.61 0.33
N ARG A 122 -4.39 -3.68 -0.47
CA ARG A 122 -5.06 -4.91 -0.04
C ARG A 122 -4.42 -5.52 1.20
N TYR A 123 -3.09 -5.66 1.23
CA TYR A 123 -2.40 -6.19 2.40
C TYR A 123 -2.51 -5.25 3.61
N ALA A 124 -2.48 -3.93 3.41
CA ALA A 124 -2.72 -2.97 4.48
C ALA A 124 -4.13 -3.10 5.08
N GLN A 125 -5.17 -3.26 4.24
CA GLN A 125 -6.52 -3.56 4.70
C GLN A 125 -6.59 -4.86 5.50
N ARG A 126 -5.90 -5.92 5.03
CA ARG A 126 -5.78 -7.19 5.76
C ARG A 126 -5.17 -6.99 7.14
N PHE A 127 -4.11 -6.20 7.25
CA PHE A 127 -3.46 -5.90 8.52
C PHE A 127 -4.40 -5.18 9.49
N ARG A 128 -5.11 -4.15 9.00
CA ARG A 128 -6.11 -3.41 9.80
C ARG A 128 -7.21 -4.34 10.32
N ARG A 129 -7.70 -5.26 9.48
CA ARG A 129 -8.67 -6.30 9.86
C ARG A 129 -8.15 -7.21 10.99
N GLN A 130 -6.89 -7.62 10.97
CA GLN A 130 -6.35 -8.44 12.05
C GLN A 130 -6.19 -7.68 13.37
N ILE A 131 -5.95 -6.37 13.29
CA ILE A 131 -5.95 -5.51 14.47
C ILE A 131 -7.37 -5.38 15.03
N SER A 132 -8.41 -5.24 14.20
CA SER A 132 -9.80 -5.15 14.68
C SER A 132 -10.24 -6.45 15.38
N GLN A 133 -9.78 -7.61 14.89
CA GLN A 133 -10.03 -8.92 15.49
C GLN A 133 -9.25 -9.18 16.79
N SER A 134 -8.18 -8.44 17.07
CA SER A 134 -7.30 -8.72 18.22
C SER A 134 -7.87 -8.10 19.51
N PRO A 135 -8.38 -8.90 20.48
CA PRO A 135 -8.98 -8.37 21.71
C PRO A 135 -7.94 -7.71 22.63
N LYS A 136 -6.65 -8.03 22.47
CA LYS A 136 -5.53 -7.39 23.16
C LYS A 136 -4.76 -6.55 22.14
N LYS A 137 -5.24 -5.33 21.89
CA LYS A 137 -4.53 -4.35 21.06
C LYS A 137 -3.28 -3.87 21.79
N THR A 138 -2.20 -4.61 21.67
CA THR A 138 -0.92 -4.29 22.31
C THR A 138 -0.35 -3.00 21.71
N LYS A 139 0.40 -2.24 22.51
CA LYS A 139 1.13 -1.03 22.06
C LYS A 139 1.91 -1.30 20.76
N ALA A 140 2.58 -2.46 20.69
CA ALA A 140 3.33 -2.90 19.51
C ALA A 140 2.49 -3.07 18.24
N LEU A 141 1.24 -3.57 18.34
CA LEU A 141 0.34 -3.69 17.19
C LEU A 141 -0.13 -2.33 16.69
N PHE A 142 -0.42 -1.39 17.60
CA PHE A 142 -0.78 -0.02 17.22
C PHE A 142 0.37 0.75 16.59
N GLU A 143 1.58 0.62 17.14
CA GLU A 143 2.79 1.19 16.53
C GLU A 143 2.92 0.70 15.08
N ARG A 144 2.83 -0.61 14.85
CA ARG A 144 2.85 -1.23 13.51
C ARG A 144 1.74 -0.71 12.58
N ALA A 145 0.56 -0.40 13.09
CA ALA A 145 -0.51 0.20 12.29
C ALA A 145 -0.12 1.58 11.73
N GLY A 146 0.62 2.37 12.52
CA GLY A 146 1.24 3.62 12.08
C GLY A 146 2.21 3.38 10.92
N TYR A 147 3.07 2.36 11.03
CA TYR A 147 4.01 1.99 9.97
C TYR A 147 3.32 1.46 8.71
N VAL A 148 2.28 0.64 8.84
CA VAL A 148 1.49 0.19 7.68
C VAL A 148 0.87 1.38 6.95
N SER A 149 0.34 2.35 7.68
CA SER A 149 -0.17 3.59 7.08
C SER A 149 0.93 4.40 6.38
N LEU A 150 2.16 4.36 6.90
CA LEU A 150 3.31 4.98 6.22
C LEU A 150 3.66 4.24 4.93
N LEU A 151 3.72 2.91 4.94
CA LEU A 151 4.03 2.10 3.76
C LEU A 151 3.01 2.30 2.64
N GLU A 152 1.72 2.42 3.00
CA GLU A 152 0.66 2.74 2.05
C GLU A 152 0.86 4.14 1.43
N ARG A 153 1.17 5.17 2.24
CA ARG A 153 1.48 6.51 1.70
C ARG A 153 2.72 6.51 0.80
N VAL A 154 3.76 5.75 1.15
CA VAL A 154 4.95 5.60 0.29
C VAL A 154 4.52 4.98 -1.05
N ALA A 155 3.66 3.98 -1.03
CA ALA A 155 3.13 3.36 -2.24
C ALA A 155 2.30 4.35 -3.08
N ASP A 156 1.48 5.20 -2.46
CA ASP A 156 0.75 6.27 -3.15
C ASP A 156 1.71 7.26 -3.84
N TYR A 157 2.74 7.71 -3.13
CA TYR A 157 3.75 8.62 -3.70
C TYR A 157 4.53 7.99 -4.86
N LEU A 158 4.81 6.69 -4.78
CA LEU A 158 5.45 5.94 -5.85
C LEU A 158 4.54 5.81 -7.09
N ALA A 159 3.27 5.46 -6.89
CA ALA A 159 2.28 5.39 -7.98
C ALA A 159 2.09 6.77 -8.65
N HIS A 160 1.97 7.84 -7.86
CA HIS A 160 1.90 9.21 -8.38
C HIS A 160 3.16 9.61 -9.15
N THR A 161 4.34 9.18 -8.69
CA THR A 161 5.62 9.40 -9.39
C THR A 161 5.60 8.70 -10.75
N ALA A 162 5.21 7.44 -10.80
CA ALA A 162 5.11 6.69 -12.06
C ALA A 162 4.15 7.37 -13.05
N HIS A 163 2.96 7.79 -12.60
CA HIS A 163 2.02 8.52 -13.46
C HIS A 163 2.56 9.88 -13.90
N ALA A 164 3.30 10.58 -13.03
CA ALA A 164 3.89 11.86 -13.39
C ALA A 164 4.91 11.70 -14.52
N VAL A 165 5.75 10.67 -14.44
CA VAL A 165 6.79 10.40 -15.43
C VAL A 165 6.20 9.80 -16.72
N ALA A 166 5.26 8.85 -16.63
CA ALA A 166 4.65 8.24 -17.82
C ALA A 166 3.92 9.27 -18.71
N ARG A 167 3.29 10.29 -18.11
CA ARG A 167 2.54 11.31 -18.86
C ARG A 167 3.39 12.44 -19.43
N ARG A 168 4.55 12.72 -18.83
CA ARG A 168 5.29 13.98 -19.06
C ARG A 168 6.74 13.77 -19.45
N GLY A 169 7.27 12.56 -19.27
CA GLY A 169 8.67 12.23 -19.45
C GLY A 169 9.58 12.88 -18.40
N LEU A 170 10.81 12.38 -18.33
CA LEU A 170 11.94 13.05 -17.69
C LEU A 170 13.08 12.99 -18.71
N SER A 171 13.71 14.13 -19.02
CA SER A 171 14.71 14.18 -20.08
C SER A 171 16.01 14.86 -19.64
N GLY A 172 17.12 14.48 -20.28
CA GLY A 172 18.42 15.11 -20.12
C GLY A 172 19.09 14.87 -18.75
N GLY A 173 20.04 15.74 -18.39
CA GLY A 173 20.86 15.56 -17.18
C GLY A 173 20.07 15.58 -15.87
N VAL A 174 18.88 16.20 -15.83
CA VAL A 174 18.03 16.20 -14.63
C VAL A 174 17.46 14.81 -14.35
N LYS A 175 17.10 14.03 -15.36
CA LYS A 175 16.63 12.65 -15.19
C LYS A 175 17.64 11.82 -14.39
N ILE A 176 18.92 11.90 -14.78
CA ILE A 176 20.01 11.15 -14.12
C ILE A 176 20.10 11.52 -12.63
N GLU A 177 20.04 12.81 -12.32
CA GLU A 177 20.10 13.26 -10.92
C GLU A 177 18.85 12.91 -10.10
N VAL A 178 17.65 12.99 -10.70
CA VAL A 178 16.39 12.58 -10.08
C VAL A 178 16.41 11.09 -9.76
N VAL A 179 16.78 10.25 -10.73
CA VAL A 179 16.94 8.81 -10.55
C VAL A 179 17.94 8.50 -9.44
N ARG A 180 19.09 9.20 -9.42
CA ARG A 180 20.08 9.05 -8.34
C ARG A 180 19.46 9.33 -6.98
N VAL A 181 18.72 10.43 -6.84
CA VAL A 181 18.05 10.76 -5.58
C VAL A 181 17.00 9.72 -5.21
N MET A 182 16.19 9.25 -6.15
CA MET A 182 15.21 8.18 -5.90
C MET A 182 15.88 6.91 -5.37
N ARG A 183 17.02 6.49 -5.95
CA ARG A 183 17.81 5.34 -5.47
C ARG A 183 18.31 5.55 -4.05
N MET A 184 18.86 6.72 -3.74
CA MET A 184 19.33 7.02 -2.39
C MET A 184 18.19 7.09 -1.36
N VAL A 185 17.02 7.62 -1.75
CA VAL A 185 15.81 7.61 -0.91
C VAL A 185 15.35 6.19 -0.64
N LYS A 186 15.36 5.31 -1.66
CA LYS A 186 15.06 3.89 -1.50
C LYS A 186 16.01 3.21 -0.51
N GLU A 187 17.33 3.38 -0.68
CA GLU A 187 18.35 2.80 0.20
C GLU A 187 18.18 3.27 1.64
N LEU A 188 17.89 4.55 1.84
CA LEU A 188 17.66 5.11 3.16
C LEU A 188 16.36 4.57 3.79
N PHE A 189 15.29 4.48 3.00
CA PHE A 189 14.03 3.87 3.41
C PHE A 189 14.21 2.41 3.83
N GLU A 190 14.90 1.61 3.03
CA GLU A 190 15.22 0.21 3.36
C GLU A 190 16.05 0.12 4.65
N SER A 191 17.06 0.99 4.80
CA SER A 191 17.90 1.04 5.99
C SER A 191 17.11 1.39 7.25
N ALA A 192 16.18 2.35 7.16
CA ALA A 192 15.32 2.76 8.26
C ALA A 192 14.33 1.66 8.65
N MET A 193 13.71 1.00 7.67
CA MET A 193 12.79 -0.10 7.91
C MET A 193 13.49 -1.33 8.50
N GLU A 194 14.71 -1.63 8.07
CA GLU A 194 15.48 -2.74 8.64
C GLU A 194 15.94 -2.42 10.07
N ALA A 195 16.38 -1.19 10.32
CA ALA A 195 16.70 -0.72 11.67
C ALA A 195 15.48 -0.80 12.59
N TYR A 196 14.29 -0.45 12.08
CA TYR A 196 13.03 -0.60 12.81
C TYR A 196 12.73 -2.06 13.15
N ARG A 197 12.75 -2.94 12.14
CA ARG A 197 12.43 -4.37 12.28
C ARG A 197 13.34 -5.06 13.29
N ARG A 198 14.63 -4.73 13.26
CA ARG A 198 15.65 -5.32 14.15
C ARG A 198 15.82 -4.57 15.47
N ARG A 199 15.13 -3.44 15.66
CA ARG A 199 15.33 -2.51 16.79
C ARG A 199 16.78 -2.06 16.94
N GLU A 200 17.49 -1.86 15.83
CA GLU A 200 18.91 -1.48 15.79
C GLU A 200 19.08 0.04 15.98
N ARG A 201 18.98 0.50 17.23
CA ARG A 201 19.09 1.93 17.57
C ARG A 201 20.44 2.56 17.18
N GLY A 202 21.53 1.78 17.17
CA GLY A 202 22.85 2.30 16.81
C GLY A 202 22.98 2.87 15.39
N LYS A 203 21.97 2.67 14.53
CA LYS A 203 21.94 3.18 13.15
C LYS A 203 21.18 4.49 12.99
N THR A 204 20.44 4.96 14.01
CA THR A 204 19.54 6.12 13.89
C THR A 204 20.27 7.40 13.47
N ASP A 205 21.41 7.69 14.09
CA ASP A 205 22.19 8.90 13.79
C ASP A 205 22.74 8.91 12.36
N ALA A 206 23.14 7.74 11.85
CA ALA A 206 23.62 7.59 10.48
C ALA A 206 22.47 7.83 9.48
N ILE A 207 21.27 7.30 9.78
CA ILE A 207 20.08 7.49 8.97
C ILE A 207 19.66 8.97 8.96
N LEU A 208 19.62 9.64 10.12
CA LEU A 208 19.28 11.06 10.21
C LEU A 208 20.27 11.95 9.44
N ARG A 209 21.57 11.68 9.52
CA ARG A 209 22.57 12.43 8.73
C ARG A 209 22.40 12.23 7.21
N ALA A 210 22.08 11.01 6.79
CA ALA A 210 21.82 10.72 5.38
C ALA A 210 20.51 11.38 4.90
N GLU A 211 19.51 11.45 5.77
CA GLU A 211 18.23 12.13 5.54
C GLU A 211 18.44 13.65 5.35
N ASP A 212 19.17 14.30 6.26
CA ASP A 212 19.53 15.72 6.16
C ASP A 212 20.29 16.04 4.85
N PHE A 213 21.19 15.15 4.44
CA PHE A 213 21.90 15.27 3.18
C PHE A 213 20.94 15.19 1.98
N LEU A 214 20.03 14.21 1.99
CA LEU A 214 19.07 14.02 0.90
C LEU A 214 18.05 15.14 0.80
N GLN A 215 17.58 15.71 1.92
CA GLN A 215 16.72 16.89 1.89
C GLN A 215 17.40 18.06 1.16
N LYS A 216 18.69 18.30 1.40
CA LYS A 216 19.47 19.35 0.73
C LYS A 216 19.62 19.06 -0.76
N GLU A 217 19.88 17.81 -1.13
CA GLU A 217 19.98 17.41 -2.53
C GLU A 217 18.65 17.55 -3.27
N ILE A 218 17.53 17.15 -2.67
CA ILE A 218 16.19 17.35 -3.25
C ILE A 218 15.94 18.84 -3.47
N LYS A 219 16.20 19.69 -2.48
CA LYS A 219 16.03 21.14 -2.62
C LYS A 219 16.87 21.71 -3.76
N ARG A 220 18.14 21.33 -3.85
CA ARG A 220 19.04 21.71 -4.95
C ARG A 220 18.47 21.29 -6.31
N LEU A 221 17.94 20.08 -6.41
CA LEU A 221 17.35 19.58 -7.66
C LEU A 221 16.03 20.26 -8.00
N MET A 222 15.21 20.64 -7.03
CA MET A 222 13.99 21.42 -7.27
C MET A 222 14.34 22.78 -7.88
N GLU A 223 15.33 23.49 -7.33
CA GLU A 223 15.82 24.77 -7.88
C GLU A 223 16.36 24.59 -9.31
N LYS A 224 17.05 23.48 -9.58
CA LYS A 224 17.53 23.14 -10.93
C LYS A 224 16.37 22.82 -11.88
N ALA A 225 15.37 22.07 -11.42
CA ALA A 225 14.20 21.69 -12.20
C ALA A 225 13.38 22.91 -12.66
N MET A 226 13.35 23.98 -11.85
CA MET A 226 12.69 25.24 -12.23
C MET A 226 13.23 25.86 -13.53
N ASN A 227 14.49 25.59 -13.86
CA ASN A 227 15.19 26.11 -15.05
C ASN A 227 15.06 25.19 -16.28
N ILE A 228 14.31 24.08 -16.19
CA ILE A 228 14.06 23.22 -17.35
C ILE A 228 13.12 23.97 -18.32
N PRO A 229 13.51 24.16 -19.60
CA PRO A 229 12.68 24.87 -20.57
C PRO A 229 11.39 24.12 -20.91
N ASP A 230 11.45 22.79 -20.96
CA ASP A 230 10.30 21.94 -21.17
C ASP A 230 9.41 21.92 -19.92
N ARG A 231 8.21 22.49 -20.07
CA ARG A 231 7.20 22.58 -19.00
C ARG A 231 6.76 21.21 -18.49
N LEU A 232 6.63 20.21 -19.35
CA LEU A 232 6.19 18.87 -18.94
C LEU A 232 7.28 18.16 -18.15
N ALA A 233 8.52 18.17 -18.66
CA ALA A 233 9.67 17.62 -17.95
C ALA A 233 9.92 18.32 -16.61
N LYS A 234 9.73 19.65 -16.56
CA LYS A 234 9.77 20.44 -15.31
C LYS A 234 8.77 19.93 -14.28
N LEU A 235 7.49 19.88 -14.64
CA LEU A 235 6.42 19.45 -13.73
C LEU A 235 6.61 17.98 -13.27
N SER A 236 7.13 17.14 -14.16
CA SER A 236 7.47 15.74 -13.86
C SER A 236 8.57 15.63 -12.80
N ALA A 237 9.66 16.39 -12.97
CA ALA A 237 10.78 16.44 -12.04
C ALA A 237 10.34 17.03 -10.68
N GLU A 238 9.60 18.12 -10.68
CA GLU A 238 9.06 18.74 -9.47
C GLU A 238 8.16 17.77 -8.69
N ALA A 239 7.20 17.13 -9.36
CA ALA A 239 6.31 16.16 -8.71
C ALA A 239 7.08 14.99 -8.11
N THR A 240 8.02 14.41 -8.86
CA THR A 240 8.87 13.32 -8.39
C THR A 240 9.67 13.72 -7.15
N LEU A 241 10.30 14.89 -7.17
CA LEU A 241 11.12 15.39 -6.05
C LEU A 241 10.27 15.70 -4.81
N ILE A 242 9.05 16.24 -4.99
CA ILE A 242 8.09 16.44 -3.89
C ILE A 242 7.72 15.10 -3.25
N HIS A 243 7.39 14.09 -4.06
CA HIS A 243 7.06 12.76 -3.56
C HIS A 243 8.24 12.12 -2.80
N MET A 244 9.47 12.24 -3.33
CA MET A 244 10.67 11.77 -2.63
C MET A 244 10.88 12.49 -1.28
N HIS A 245 10.60 13.79 -1.23
CA HIS A 245 10.66 14.56 0.02
C HIS A 245 9.65 14.08 1.06
N GLU A 246 8.42 13.78 0.64
CA GLU A 246 7.40 13.24 1.55
C GLU A 246 7.74 11.83 2.04
N ILE A 247 8.37 10.99 1.20
CA ILE A 247 8.90 9.68 1.63
C ILE A 247 9.99 9.87 2.71
N LEU A 248 10.92 10.83 2.52
CA LEU A 248 11.96 11.14 3.52
C LEU A 248 11.38 11.61 4.85
N ARG A 249 10.35 12.46 4.84
CA ARG A 249 9.63 12.85 6.07
C ARG A 249 9.06 11.63 6.79
N GLY A 250 8.53 10.68 6.03
CA GLY A 250 8.10 9.39 6.54
C GLY A 250 9.23 8.61 7.23
N VAL A 251 10.39 8.49 6.56
CA VAL A 251 11.60 7.86 7.11
C VAL A 251 12.05 8.55 8.39
N HIS A 252 12.08 9.88 8.41
CA HIS A 252 12.42 10.66 9.59
C HIS A 252 11.52 10.28 10.77
N GLN A 253 10.20 10.23 10.55
CA GLN A 253 9.25 9.85 11.60
C GLN A 253 9.52 8.43 12.15
N VAL A 254 9.83 7.45 11.28
CA VAL A 254 10.21 6.09 11.71
C VAL A 254 11.41 6.12 12.65
N VAL A 255 12.43 6.91 12.33
CA VAL A 255 13.65 7.00 13.13
C VAL A 255 13.39 7.69 14.46
N ILE A 256 12.57 8.74 14.48
CA ILE A 256 12.17 9.41 15.73
C ILE A 256 11.37 8.46 16.63
N ASP A 257 10.46 7.67 16.06
CA ASP A 257 9.66 6.71 16.83
C ASP A 257 10.52 5.58 17.40
N LEU A 258 11.57 5.15 16.68
CA LEU A 258 12.57 4.22 17.20
C LEU A 258 13.28 4.75 18.45
N LEU A 259 13.64 6.05 18.43
CA LEU A 259 14.29 6.71 19.57
C LEU A 259 13.35 6.85 20.77
N LYS A 260 12.05 7.12 20.54
CA LYS A 260 11.04 7.35 21.59
C LYS A 260 10.53 6.08 22.28
N SER A 261 10.85 4.90 21.77
CA SER A 261 10.38 3.60 22.30
C SER A 261 11.03 3.17 23.64
N GLU A 262 11.43 4.13 24.47
CA GLU A 262 11.84 3.96 25.88
C GLU A 262 10.64 3.67 26.79
#